data_AF-A0A962L691-F1
#
_entry.id   AF-A0A962L691-F1
#
_cell.length_a   1.000
_cell.length_b   1.000
_cell.length_c   1.000
_cell.angle_alpha   90.00
_cell.angle_beta   90.00
_cell.angle_gamma   90.00
#
_symmetry.space_group_name_H-M   'P 1'
#
loop_
_entity.id
_entity.type
_entity.pdbx_description
1 polymer ?
#
loop_
_entity_poly.entity_id
_entity_poly.type
_entity_poly.pdbx_seq_one_letter_code
_entity_poly.pdbx_strand_id
1 'polypeptide(L)'
;MADLTLSLAFPSRGLTVLWMLEELGEPYEIDVLDLSKGDHKAPEFLKKNPMGRVPVLRHGERFIWESVAICTYLADAFPDAGLGVPVSDPARGEYLQWIFFGPGTMEPAIIWKTTGDLDAEYQPFASVLDVASTLALALKDREYLVGDRFTTADVIVGAGVMWGTRMMPALPALPELESYWQRLEARPGWQRTSEIFQSHLNG
;
A
#
# COMPACT_ATOMS: atom_id res chain seq x y z
N MET A 1 -3.92 19.16 15.78
CA MET A 1 -3.04 18.38 14.89
C MET A 1 -3.31 16.92 15.17
N ALA A 2 -3.42 16.10 14.12
CA ALA A 2 -3.57 14.66 14.30
C ALA A 2 -2.35 14.08 15.04
N ASP A 3 -2.58 13.29 16.09
CA ASP A 3 -1.51 12.61 16.83
C ASP A 3 -1.18 11.30 16.13
N LEU A 4 -0.46 11.39 15.01
CA LEU A 4 -0.10 10.26 14.15
C LEU A 4 1.41 9.96 14.25
N THR A 5 1.76 8.70 14.51
CA THR A 5 3.14 8.21 14.38
C THR A 5 3.14 6.95 13.53
N LEU A 6 3.92 6.93 12.45
CA LEU A 6 4.15 5.75 11.62
C LEU A 6 5.48 5.08 12.02
N SER A 7 5.39 3.86 12.58
CA SER A 7 6.55 2.99 12.72
C SER A 7 6.72 2.14 11.44
N LEU A 8 7.87 2.24 10.78
CA LEU A 8 8.20 1.49 9.57
C LEU A 8 9.68 1.13 9.46
N ALA A 9 10.03 0.34 8.44
CA ALA A 9 11.40 0.12 7.99
C ALA A 9 11.50 0.35 6.48
N PHE A 10 12.69 0.63 5.98
CA PHE A 10 12.94 0.81 4.55
C PHE A 10 13.88 -0.29 4.01
N PRO A 11 13.55 -0.91 2.86
CA PRO A 11 12.24 -0.94 2.21
C PRO A 11 11.26 -1.87 2.96
N SER A 12 9.97 -1.49 3.04
CA SER A 12 8.91 -2.37 3.56
C SER A 12 7.52 -1.92 3.07
N ARG A 13 6.48 -2.68 3.42
CA ARG A 13 5.06 -2.30 3.22
C ARG A 13 4.67 -1.01 3.92
N GLY A 14 5.51 -0.48 4.82
CA GLY A 14 5.33 0.84 5.40
C GLY A 14 5.42 1.98 4.39
N LEU A 15 6.06 1.76 3.23
CA LEU A 15 6.10 2.76 2.15
C LEU A 15 4.69 3.08 1.61
N THR A 16 3.79 2.09 1.57
CA THR A 16 2.38 2.30 1.17
C THR A 16 1.62 3.17 2.17
N VAL A 17 1.91 3.01 3.47
CA VAL A 17 1.28 3.81 4.53
C VAL A 17 1.87 5.23 4.54
N LEU A 18 3.18 5.36 4.32
CA LEU A 18 3.83 6.65 4.16
C LEU A 18 3.19 7.43 3.00
N TRP A 19 2.98 6.77 1.85
CA TRP A 19 2.26 7.39 0.74
C TRP A 19 0.84 7.82 1.09
N MET A 20 0.09 6.98 1.80
CA MET A 20 -1.25 7.35 2.26
C MET A 20 -1.21 8.61 3.16
N LEU A 21 -0.26 8.72 4.09
CA LEU A 21 -0.12 9.88 4.96
C LEU A 21 0.24 11.15 4.18
N GLU A 22 1.08 11.02 3.15
CA GLU A 22 1.46 12.13 2.28
C GLU A 22 0.31 12.62 1.39
N GLU A 23 -0.56 11.72 0.91
CA GLU A 23 -1.79 12.09 0.22
C GLU A 23 -2.85 12.68 1.18
N LEU A 24 -2.85 12.21 2.43
CA LEU A 24 -3.76 12.69 3.47
C LEU A 24 -3.46 14.15 3.86
N GLY A 25 -2.18 14.53 3.91
CA GLY A 25 -1.74 15.90 4.21
C GLY A 25 -1.83 16.29 5.69
N GLU A 26 -2.11 15.34 6.59
CA GLU A 26 -2.07 15.54 8.03
C GLU A 26 -0.63 15.46 8.56
N PRO A 27 -0.26 16.24 9.59
CA PRO A 27 1.03 16.09 10.25
C PRO A 27 1.18 14.71 10.91
N TYR A 28 2.37 14.13 10.81
CA TYR A 28 2.70 12.85 11.42
C TYR A 28 4.19 12.78 11.79
N GLU A 29 4.53 11.86 12.67
CA GLU A 29 5.91 11.51 13.02
C GLU A 29 6.31 10.16 12.40
N ILE A 30 7.60 9.99 12.11
CA ILE A 30 8.16 8.75 11.59
C ILE A 30 9.08 8.11 12.64
N ASP A 31 8.84 6.84 12.95
CA ASP A 31 9.67 5.97 13.79
C ASP A 31 10.30 4.88 12.91
N VAL A 32 11.55 5.09 12.47
CA VAL A 32 12.26 4.15 11.59
C VAL A 32 12.94 3.06 12.41
N LEU A 33 12.61 1.80 12.13
CA LEU A 33 13.16 0.63 12.81
C LEU A 33 14.26 -0.06 11.99
N ASP A 34 15.29 -0.55 12.70
CA ASP A 34 16.31 -1.42 12.13
C ASP A 34 15.90 -2.89 12.34
N LEU A 35 15.37 -3.51 11.27
CA LEU A 35 14.94 -4.91 11.33
C LEU A 35 16.10 -5.88 11.54
N SER A 36 17.32 -5.50 11.14
CA SER A 36 18.53 -6.35 11.29
C SER A 36 18.98 -6.44 12.74
N LYS A 37 18.76 -5.38 13.53
CA LYS A 37 19.00 -5.36 14.99
C LYS A 37 17.88 -5.98 15.80
N GLY A 38 16.77 -6.33 15.16
CA GLY A 38 15.62 -6.92 15.84
C GLY A 38 14.74 -5.91 16.58
N ASP A 39 14.78 -4.62 16.23
CA ASP A 39 13.97 -3.57 16.90
C ASP A 39 12.48 -3.91 16.92
N HIS A 40 11.97 -4.42 15.80
CA HIS A 40 10.60 -4.94 15.63
C HIS A 40 10.24 -6.13 16.55
N LYS A 41 11.22 -6.74 17.24
CA LYS A 41 11.04 -7.82 18.21
C LYS A 41 11.31 -7.38 19.64
N ALA A 42 11.71 -6.13 19.86
CA ALA A 42 11.92 -5.61 21.21
C ALA A 42 10.60 -5.62 22.01
N PRO A 43 10.64 -5.86 23.34
CA PRO A 43 9.43 -5.94 24.16
C PRO A 43 8.52 -4.71 24.04
N GLU A 44 9.08 -3.51 23.94
CA GLU A 44 8.31 -2.28 23.76
C GLU A 44 7.60 -2.20 22.40
N PHE A 45 8.20 -2.74 21.33
CA PHE A 45 7.56 -2.80 20.03
C PHE A 45 6.47 -3.88 19.98
N LEU A 46 6.69 -5.02 20.63
CA LEU A 46 5.70 -6.10 20.69
C LEU A 46 4.42 -5.71 21.43
N LYS A 47 4.48 -4.71 22.33
CA LYS A 47 3.27 -4.08 22.91
C LYS A 47 2.44 -3.33 21.87
N LYS A 48 3.08 -2.80 20.81
CA LYS A 48 2.43 -2.10 19.70
C LYS A 48 1.87 -3.07 18.65
N ASN A 49 2.58 -4.17 18.37
CA ASN A 49 2.15 -5.24 17.46
C ASN A 49 2.74 -6.59 17.90
N PRO A 50 1.92 -7.56 18.36
CA PRO A 50 2.42 -8.83 18.90
C PRO A 50 3.11 -9.71 17.86
N MET A 51 2.85 -9.51 16.56
CA MET A 51 3.57 -10.21 15.49
C MET A 51 4.98 -9.67 15.29
N GLY A 52 5.28 -8.49 15.85
CA GLY A 52 6.54 -7.78 15.64
C GLY A 52 6.79 -7.57 14.16
N ARG A 53 5.86 -6.89 13.48
CA ARG A 53 5.90 -6.56 12.06
C ARG A 53 5.63 -5.06 11.87
N VAL A 54 6.17 -4.52 10.80
CA VAL A 54 5.89 -3.17 10.31
C VAL A 54 5.05 -3.24 9.02
N PRO A 55 4.23 -2.22 8.71
CA PRO A 55 4.04 -0.97 9.47
C PRO A 55 3.13 -1.09 10.70
N VAL A 56 3.27 -0.12 11.61
CA VAL A 56 2.32 0.16 12.70
C VAL A 56 2.02 1.65 12.70
N LEU A 57 0.74 2.01 12.70
CA LEU A 57 0.29 3.38 12.94
C LEU A 57 -0.16 3.53 14.39
N ARG A 58 0.33 4.58 15.06
CA ARG A 58 -0.26 5.08 16.29
C ARG A 58 -1.16 6.27 15.95
N HIS A 59 -2.41 6.25 16.40
CA HIS A 59 -3.30 7.40 16.39
C HIS A 59 -3.83 7.63 17.81
N GLY A 60 -3.33 8.67 18.48
CA GLY A 60 -3.55 8.85 19.92
C GLY A 60 -2.95 7.70 20.72
N GLU A 61 -3.79 7.01 21.50
CA GLU A 61 -3.40 5.84 22.29
C GLU A 61 -3.58 4.50 21.55
N ARG A 62 -4.11 4.52 20.32
CA ARG A 62 -4.43 3.29 19.58
C ARG A 62 -3.32 2.91 18.62
N PHE A 63 -3.00 1.63 18.57
CA PHE A 63 -2.13 1.04 17.56
C PHE A 63 -2.93 0.26 16.54
N ILE A 64 -2.57 0.42 15.27
CA ILE A 64 -3.19 -0.24 14.12
C ILE A 64 -2.06 -0.83 13.28
N TRP A 65 -2.22 -2.09 12.87
CA TRP A 65 -1.30 -2.82 12.00
C TRP A 65 -2.07 -3.35 10.77
N GLU A 66 -1.34 -3.97 9.83
CA GLU A 66 -1.75 -4.23 8.44
C GLU A 66 -1.79 -2.95 7.60
N SER A 67 -0.91 -2.83 6.60
CA SER A 67 -0.79 -1.60 5.79
C SER A 67 -2.11 -1.19 5.14
N VAL A 68 -2.85 -2.15 4.57
CA VAL A 68 -4.13 -1.92 3.92
C VAL A 68 -5.21 -1.50 4.93
N ALA A 69 -5.21 -2.08 6.12
CA ALA A 69 -6.15 -1.68 7.18
C ALA A 69 -5.84 -0.28 7.69
N ILE A 70 -4.55 0.05 7.87
CA ILE A 70 -4.11 1.40 8.23
C ILE A 70 -4.56 2.41 7.18
N CYS A 71 -4.30 2.16 5.89
CA CYS A 71 -4.69 3.10 4.84
C CYS A 71 -6.21 3.31 4.78
N THR A 72 -6.97 2.22 4.86
CA THR A 72 -8.45 2.28 4.87
C THR A 72 -8.95 3.05 6.10
N TYR A 73 -8.38 2.79 7.27
CA TYR A 73 -8.70 3.50 8.50
C TYR A 73 -8.42 5.00 8.39
N LEU A 74 -7.27 5.40 7.84
CA LEU A 74 -6.93 6.81 7.63
C LEU A 74 -7.94 7.49 6.72
N ALA A 75 -8.38 6.83 5.65
CA ALA A 75 -9.39 7.38 4.76
C ALA A 75 -10.75 7.62 5.47
N ASP A 76 -11.14 6.71 6.35
CA ASP A 76 -12.39 6.81 7.12
C ASP A 76 -12.27 7.81 8.31
N ALA A 77 -11.09 7.90 8.95
CA ALA A 77 -10.84 8.79 10.08
C ALA A 77 -10.69 10.26 9.67
N PHE A 78 -10.29 10.51 8.42
CA PHE A 78 -10.08 11.84 7.85
C PHE A 78 -10.85 11.99 6.52
N PRO A 79 -12.20 11.99 6.57
CA PRO A 79 -13.04 11.97 5.37
C PRO A 79 -12.88 13.21 4.49
N ASP A 80 -12.47 14.35 5.07
CA ASP A 80 -12.28 15.62 4.36
C ASP A 80 -11.17 15.55 3.30
N ALA A 81 -10.24 14.59 3.41
CA ALA A 81 -9.22 14.35 2.40
C ALA A 81 -9.79 13.71 1.11
N GLY A 82 -11.03 13.21 1.13
CA GLY A 82 -11.69 12.64 -0.05
C GLY A 82 -11.06 11.36 -0.59
N LEU A 83 -10.21 10.68 0.20
CA LEU A 83 -9.50 9.46 -0.19
C LEU A 83 -10.34 8.19 -0.02
N GLY A 84 -11.38 8.25 0.83
CA GLY A 84 -12.32 7.15 1.05
C GLY A 84 -13.57 7.27 0.20
N VAL A 85 -14.30 6.16 0.08
CA VAL A 85 -15.65 6.13 -0.51
C VAL A 85 -16.67 5.91 0.60
N PRO A 86 -17.65 6.81 0.84
CA PRO A 86 -18.62 6.64 1.93
C PRO A 86 -19.45 5.36 1.82
N VAL A 87 -19.91 4.80 2.93
CA VAL A 87 -20.75 3.59 2.94
C VAL A 87 -22.06 3.75 2.16
N SER A 88 -22.60 4.98 2.12
CA SER A 88 -23.81 5.31 1.37
C SER A 88 -23.58 5.47 -0.14
N ASP A 89 -22.33 5.54 -0.60
CA ASP A 89 -21.98 5.72 -2.00
C ASP A 89 -22.08 4.36 -2.73
N PRO A 90 -22.81 4.27 -3.86
CA PRO A 90 -22.89 3.03 -4.66
C PRO A 90 -21.53 2.46 -5.08
N ALA A 91 -20.50 3.30 -5.19
CA ALA A 91 -19.14 2.87 -5.53
C ALA A 91 -18.41 2.18 -4.37
N ARG A 92 -18.95 2.14 -3.14
CA ARG A 92 -18.29 1.51 -1.98
C ARG A 92 -17.95 0.04 -2.24
N GLY A 93 -18.81 -0.68 -2.95
CA GLY A 93 -18.57 -2.09 -3.28
C GLY A 93 -17.31 -2.28 -4.15
N GLU A 94 -17.18 -1.49 -5.21
CA GLU A 94 -16.01 -1.48 -6.09
C GLU A 94 -14.75 -1.01 -5.35
N TYR A 95 -14.88 0.02 -4.51
CA TYR A 95 -13.78 0.47 -3.66
C TYR A 95 -13.26 -0.66 -2.75
N LEU A 96 -14.15 -1.31 -2.00
CA LEU A 96 -13.75 -2.41 -1.11
C LEU A 96 -13.18 -3.59 -1.89
N GLN A 97 -13.71 -3.90 -3.07
CA GLN A 97 -13.14 -4.93 -3.95
C GLN A 97 -11.65 -4.66 -4.19
N TRP A 98 -11.27 -3.43 -4.58
CA TRP A 98 -9.87 -3.09 -4.83
C TRP A 98 -9.01 -3.05 -3.55
N ILE A 99 -9.57 -2.56 -2.44
CA ILE A 99 -8.92 -2.58 -1.12
C ILE A 99 -8.50 -4.01 -0.75
N PHE A 100 -9.39 -5.00 -0.93
CA PHE A 100 -9.12 -6.39 -0.59
C PHE A 100 -8.39 -7.17 -1.70
N PHE A 101 -8.53 -6.77 -2.96
CA PHE A 101 -7.79 -7.34 -4.10
C PHE A 101 -6.28 -7.21 -3.91
N GLY A 102 -5.81 -6.06 -3.40
CA GLY A 102 -4.39 -5.81 -3.14
C GLY A 102 -3.71 -6.90 -2.30
N PRO A 103 -4.07 -7.05 -1.01
CA PRO A 103 -3.45 -8.04 -0.13
C PRO A 103 -3.96 -9.47 -0.36
N GLY A 104 -5.20 -9.64 -0.83
CA GLY A 104 -5.83 -10.95 -0.96
C GLY A 104 -5.55 -11.68 -2.28
N THR A 105 -5.14 -10.96 -3.32
CA THR A 105 -4.99 -11.53 -4.67
C THR A 105 -3.69 -11.09 -5.33
N MET A 106 -3.46 -9.79 -5.46
CA MET A 106 -2.31 -9.25 -6.18
C MET A 106 -0.98 -9.55 -5.48
N GLU A 107 -0.88 -9.24 -4.19
CA GLU A 107 0.36 -9.42 -3.44
C GLU A 107 0.81 -10.89 -3.36
N PRO A 108 -0.07 -11.86 -3.03
CA PRO A 108 0.29 -13.28 -3.07
C PRO A 108 0.80 -13.74 -4.44
N ALA A 109 0.20 -13.28 -5.54
CA ALA A 109 0.63 -13.63 -6.89
C ALA A 109 2.04 -13.09 -7.20
N ILE A 110 2.32 -11.83 -6.83
CA ILE A 110 3.64 -11.20 -7.00
C ILE A 110 4.70 -11.94 -6.18
N ILE A 111 4.44 -12.17 -4.89
CA ILE A 111 5.39 -12.86 -3.99
C ILE A 111 5.65 -14.28 -4.49
N TRP A 112 4.60 -15.02 -4.86
CA TRP A 112 4.77 -16.37 -5.38
C TRP A 112 5.63 -16.40 -6.65
N LYS A 113 5.41 -15.46 -7.58
CA LYS A 113 6.19 -15.38 -8.80
C LYS A 113 7.67 -15.06 -8.56
N THR A 114 7.99 -14.31 -7.50
CA THR A 114 9.37 -13.88 -7.22
C THR A 114 10.12 -14.77 -6.22
N THR A 115 9.43 -15.41 -5.28
CA THR A 115 10.05 -16.19 -4.20
C THR A 115 9.51 -17.60 -4.06
N GLY A 116 8.46 -17.97 -4.81
CA GLY A 116 7.76 -19.24 -4.66
C GLY A 116 8.61 -20.45 -5.03
N ASP A 117 8.44 -21.52 -4.28
CA ASP A 117 8.97 -22.85 -4.60
C ASP A 117 8.07 -23.49 -5.66
N LEU A 118 8.62 -23.79 -6.84
CA LEU A 118 7.87 -24.37 -7.95
C LEU A 118 7.27 -25.76 -7.62
N ASP A 119 7.76 -26.40 -6.54
CA ASP A 119 7.34 -27.73 -6.09
C ASP A 119 6.33 -27.68 -4.93
N ALA A 120 5.95 -26.50 -4.42
CA ALA A 120 5.00 -26.41 -3.31
C ALA A 120 3.54 -26.64 -3.74
N GLU A 121 2.79 -27.35 -2.89
CA GLU A 121 1.38 -27.70 -3.10
C GLU A 121 0.45 -26.47 -3.05
N TYR A 122 0.90 -25.38 -2.44
CA TYR A 122 0.16 -24.12 -2.36
C TYR A 122 0.49 -23.21 -3.54
N GLN A 123 -0.48 -23.05 -4.45
CA GLN A 123 -0.45 -22.02 -5.47
C GLN A 123 -1.40 -20.87 -5.08
N PRO A 124 -1.04 -19.60 -5.34
CA PRO A 124 -1.96 -18.49 -5.13
C PRO A 124 -3.21 -18.66 -5.99
N PHE A 125 -4.34 -18.15 -5.50
CA PHE A 125 -5.62 -18.22 -6.20
C PHE A 125 -5.60 -17.58 -7.61
N ALA A 126 -4.74 -16.58 -7.81
CA ALA A 126 -4.57 -15.89 -9.09
C ALA A 126 -3.10 -15.88 -9.51
N SER A 127 -2.84 -15.96 -10.81
CA SER A 127 -1.52 -15.74 -11.39
C SER A 127 -1.23 -14.24 -11.58
N VAL A 128 0.05 -13.90 -11.81
CA VAL A 128 0.43 -12.53 -12.20
C VAL A 128 -0.19 -12.08 -13.54
N LEU A 129 -0.55 -13.03 -14.42
CA LEU A 129 -1.25 -12.72 -15.67
C LEU A 129 -2.72 -12.38 -15.42
N ASP A 130 -3.39 -13.09 -14.51
CA ASP A 130 -4.76 -12.80 -14.10
C ASP A 130 -4.84 -11.42 -13.46
N VAL A 131 -3.90 -11.11 -12.57
CA VAL A 131 -3.77 -9.80 -11.92
C VAL A 131 -3.56 -8.70 -12.96
N ALA A 132 -2.58 -8.85 -13.83
CA ALA A 132 -2.25 -7.82 -14.83
C ALA A 132 -3.39 -7.60 -15.83
N SER A 133 -4.04 -8.67 -16.30
CA SER A 133 -5.17 -8.58 -17.23
C SER A 133 -6.40 -7.93 -16.58
N THR A 134 -6.66 -8.26 -15.31
CA THR A 134 -7.76 -7.66 -14.54
C THR A 134 -7.56 -6.16 -14.37
N LEU A 135 -6.34 -5.74 -14.00
CA LEU A 135 -6.00 -4.33 -13.84
C LEU A 135 -6.02 -3.59 -15.18
N ALA A 136 -5.46 -4.15 -16.25
CA ALA A 136 -5.48 -3.56 -17.58
C ALA A 136 -6.92 -3.36 -18.09
N LEU A 137 -7.80 -4.33 -17.87
CA LEU A 137 -9.22 -4.21 -18.21
C LEU A 137 -9.91 -3.10 -17.40
N ALA A 138 -9.66 -3.03 -16.10
CA ALA A 138 -10.23 -2.01 -15.22
C ALA A 138 -9.77 -0.58 -15.59
N LEU A 139 -8.53 -0.44 -16.07
CA LEU A 139 -7.88 0.83 -16.36
C LEU A 139 -7.95 1.25 -17.83
N LYS A 140 -8.51 0.42 -18.71
CA LYS A 140 -8.54 0.65 -20.17
C LYS A 140 -9.08 2.03 -20.55
N ASP A 141 -10.17 2.43 -19.89
CA ASP A 141 -10.89 3.69 -20.15
C ASP A 141 -11.05 4.52 -18.87
N ARG A 142 -10.17 4.31 -17.88
CA ARG A 142 -10.24 4.99 -16.57
C ARG A 142 -8.88 5.51 -16.13
N GLU A 143 -8.89 6.66 -15.48
CA GLU A 143 -7.67 7.21 -14.89
C GLU A 143 -7.29 6.49 -13.59
N TYR A 144 -8.30 6.15 -12.79
CA TYR A 144 -8.22 5.55 -11.46
C TYR A 144 -9.15 4.33 -11.34
N LEU A 145 -9.01 3.56 -10.25
CA LEU A 145 -9.70 2.29 -10.08
C LEU A 145 -11.19 2.42 -9.71
N VAL A 146 -11.59 3.53 -9.09
CA VAL A 146 -12.94 3.72 -8.56
C VAL A 146 -13.56 5.00 -9.14
N GLY A 147 -14.42 4.83 -10.14
CA GLY A 147 -14.94 5.94 -10.93
C GLY A 147 -13.81 6.80 -11.53
N ASP A 148 -13.97 8.12 -11.48
CA ASP A 148 -13.01 9.09 -12.06
C ASP A 148 -12.22 9.83 -10.96
N ARG A 149 -12.01 9.21 -9.80
CA ARG A 149 -11.33 9.84 -8.66
C ARG A 149 -10.22 8.97 -8.08
N PHE A 150 -9.16 9.64 -7.63
CA PHE A 150 -8.11 9.01 -6.85
C PHE A 150 -8.62 8.68 -5.45
N THR A 151 -8.38 7.46 -5.00
CA THR A 151 -8.79 6.95 -3.69
C THR A 151 -7.69 6.12 -3.04
N THR A 152 -7.91 5.69 -1.81
CA THR A 152 -7.04 4.73 -1.12
C THR A 152 -6.88 3.40 -1.88
N ALA A 153 -7.85 3.02 -2.74
CA ALA A 153 -7.68 1.87 -3.62
C ALA A 153 -6.49 2.05 -4.57
N ASP A 154 -6.30 3.26 -5.10
CA ASP A 154 -5.20 3.59 -5.98
C ASP A 154 -3.85 3.61 -5.23
N VAL A 155 -3.83 4.05 -3.97
CA VAL A 155 -2.63 3.95 -3.10
C VAL A 155 -2.22 2.48 -2.91
N ILE A 156 -3.16 1.61 -2.57
CA ILE A 156 -2.88 0.19 -2.27
C ILE A 156 -2.51 -0.57 -3.54
N VAL A 157 -3.34 -0.48 -4.57
CA VAL A 157 -3.13 -1.22 -5.82
C VAL A 157 -1.97 -0.62 -6.60
N GLY A 158 -1.87 0.71 -6.66
CA GLY A 158 -0.76 1.42 -7.28
C GLY A 158 0.59 1.08 -6.64
N ALA A 159 0.64 0.97 -5.30
CA ALA A 159 1.85 0.49 -4.64
C ALA A 159 2.19 -0.92 -5.12
N GLY A 160 1.23 -1.85 -5.17
CA GLY A 160 1.48 -3.20 -5.68
C GLY A 160 1.90 -3.24 -7.16
N VAL A 161 1.39 -2.33 -8.01
CA VAL A 161 1.87 -2.17 -9.39
C VAL A 161 3.33 -1.70 -9.41
N MET A 162 3.70 -0.69 -8.62
CA MET A 162 5.08 -0.23 -8.50
C MET A 162 6.02 -1.31 -7.98
N TRP A 163 5.62 -2.03 -6.93
CA TRP A 163 6.37 -3.17 -6.42
C TRP A 163 6.51 -4.25 -7.49
N GLY A 164 5.43 -4.64 -8.14
CA GLY A 164 5.37 -5.72 -9.12
C GLY A 164 6.02 -5.41 -10.48
N THR A 165 6.32 -4.14 -10.78
CA THR A 165 6.94 -3.72 -12.05
C THR A 165 8.33 -3.12 -11.90
N ARG A 166 8.63 -2.47 -10.76
CA ARG A 166 9.89 -1.73 -10.55
C ARG A 166 10.81 -2.37 -9.51
N MET A 167 10.28 -2.85 -8.38
CA MET A 167 11.10 -3.36 -7.28
C MET A 167 11.26 -4.88 -7.29
N MET A 168 10.21 -5.60 -7.69
CA MET A 168 10.11 -7.05 -7.78
C MET A 168 9.38 -7.38 -9.09
N PRO A 169 10.07 -7.32 -10.24
CA PRO A 169 9.43 -7.34 -11.56
C PRO A 169 8.78 -8.70 -11.87
N ALA A 170 7.55 -8.88 -11.39
CA ALA A 170 6.73 -10.08 -11.50
C ALA A 170 5.53 -9.89 -12.43
N LEU A 171 5.01 -8.66 -12.48
CA LEU A 171 3.93 -8.29 -13.39
C LEU A 171 4.50 -8.03 -14.79
N PRO A 172 3.82 -8.48 -15.86
CA PRO A 172 4.20 -8.13 -17.21
C PRO A 172 4.08 -6.62 -17.45
N ALA A 173 4.93 -6.09 -18.33
CA ALA A 173 4.84 -4.71 -18.78
C ALA A 173 3.66 -4.54 -19.73
N LEU A 174 2.55 -4.00 -19.21
CA LEU A 174 1.37 -3.63 -19.99
C LEU A 174 1.25 -2.10 -20.08
N PRO A 175 0.89 -1.53 -21.25
CA PRO A 175 0.75 -0.08 -21.41
C PRO A 175 -0.21 0.57 -20.42
N GLU A 176 -1.31 -0.12 -20.07
CA GLU A 176 -2.31 0.36 -19.12
C GLU A 176 -1.72 0.49 -17.71
N LEU A 177 -0.90 -0.47 -17.28
CA LEU A 177 -0.24 -0.44 -15.97
C LEU A 177 0.85 0.63 -15.91
N GLU A 178 1.62 0.78 -16.98
CA GLU A 178 2.67 1.80 -17.05
C GLU A 178 2.04 3.21 -17.05
N SER A 179 1.01 3.43 -17.87
CA SER A 179 0.29 4.73 -17.91
C SER A 179 -0.37 5.05 -16.56
N TYR A 180 -0.94 4.03 -15.91
CA TYR A 180 -1.52 4.17 -14.58
C TYR A 180 -0.46 4.53 -13.55
N TRP A 181 0.64 3.79 -13.49
CA TRP A 181 1.72 4.08 -12.55
C TRP A 181 2.33 5.48 -12.79
N GLN A 182 2.56 5.89 -14.04
CA GLN A 182 3.06 7.24 -14.35
C GLN A 182 2.16 8.35 -13.80
N ARG A 183 0.83 8.18 -13.87
CA ARG A 183 -0.11 9.14 -13.27
C ARG A 183 0.01 9.18 -11.76
N LEU A 184 0.12 8.03 -11.10
CA LEU A 184 0.28 7.95 -9.65
C LEU A 184 1.63 8.51 -9.18
N GLU A 185 2.68 8.19 -9.93
CA GLU A 185 4.04 8.65 -9.66
C GLU A 185 4.13 10.19 -9.75
N ALA A 186 3.37 10.82 -10.63
CA ALA A 186 3.33 12.27 -10.74
C ALA A 186 2.61 12.99 -9.58
N ARG A 187 1.93 12.26 -8.68
CA ARG A 187 1.18 12.87 -7.58
C ARG A 187 2.12 13.45 -6.53
N PRO A 188 1.80 14.63 -5.95
CA PRO A 188 2.64 15.25 -4.92
C PRO A 188 2.89 14.35 -3.70
N GLY A 189 1.88 13.56 -3.28
CA GLY A 189 2.02 12.66 -2.14
C GLY A 189 3.05 11.55 -2.41
N TRP A 190 3.04 10.97 -3.61
CA TRP A 190 4.06 9.99 -4.00
C TRP A 190 5.46 10.63 -4.12
N GLN A 191 5.57 11.81 -4.73
CA GLN A 191 6.86 12.49 -4.89
C GLN A 191 7.54 12.72 -3.54
N ARG A 192 6.81 13.24 -2.54
CA ARG A 192 7.33 13.40 -1.17
C ARG A 192 7.70 12.06 -0.52
N THR A 193 6.87 11.04 -0.72
CA THR A 193 7.16 9.68 -0.24
C THR A 193 8.46 9.13 -0.82
N SER A 194 8.66 9.33 -2.12
CA SER A 194 9.87 8.91 -2.84
C SER A 194 11.10 9.66 -2.32
N GLU A 195 11.01 10.97 -2.09
CA GLU A 195 12.09 11.76 -1.49
C GLU A 195 12.51 11.23 -0.11
N ILE A 196 11.54 10.97 0.78
CA ILE A 196 11.79 10.39 2.10
C ILE A 196 12.41 9.00 1.97
N PHE A 197 11.91 8.16 1.07
CA PHE A 197 12.47 6.83 0.86
C PHE A 197 13.93 6.89 0.37
N GLN A 198 14.22 7.74 -0.61
CA GLN A 198 15.57 7.90 -1.16
C GLN A 198 16.55 8.50 -0.15
N SER A 199 16.11 9.40 0.74
CA SER A 199 16.99 9.93 1.77
C SER A 199 17.47 8.86 2.75
N HIS A 200 16.66 7.81 2.99
CA HIS A 200 17.00 6.69 3.88
C HIS A 200 17.80 5.58 3.19
N LEU A 201 17.77 5.48 1.86
CA LEU A 201 18.64 4.54 1.12
C LEU A 201 20.08 5.04 0.99
N ASN A 202 20.27 6.37 1.02
CA ASN A 202 21.56 7.02 0.76
C ASN A 202 22.31 7.45 2.03
N GLY A 203 21.74 7.23 3.23
CA GLY A 203 22.35 7.52 4.53
C GLY A 203 22.74 6.25 5.26
#